data_AF-A0A7L4P503-F1
#
_entry.id   AF-A0A7L4P503-F1
#
_cell.length_a   1.000
_cell.length_b   1.000
_cell.length_c   1.000
_cell.angle_alpha   90.00
_cell.angle_beta   90.00
_cell.angle_gamma   90.00
#
_symmetry.space_group_name_H-M   'P 1'
#
loop_
_entity.id
_entity.type
_entity.pdbx_description
1 polymer ?
#
loop_
_entity_poly.entity_id
_entity_poly.type
_entity_poly.pdbx_seq_one_letter_code
_entity_poly.pdbx_strand_id
1 'polypeptide(L)'
;MKKEIKIAMIMATMLLSCATISSASAATYNITDSSYGNYFGTNGYINDTSIVSGDVLDCSGNINNKDMYIDLPLSITSTSKTGKIFNGTITILPDGSGTNITNLVFKNTNHNGDVPGTVVLFGANDCSITGNKITTNQIGDDSYGIHLTGASNNRIIGNTITTTGDGTGEATANINGTITPGNGKYTSGVYLDTACSGNVISSNNIKTNGASAPVDWAAYPDPGIYPTIGLFISTDSNSNTITDNKIKTNYGVIFGDYDTLLGVRILQSSYNNLIDNIITTTGYSYAYGLEIVGASIDAASNNVVSSNTILTNAVRDDPLQSYANGLKVSTYTANTLISGNNIMAIAPTLAYGVIIEDDWSDTTIENVTVTGNYIGTLAYVNYVIELFMASGHTITDNTIIGVGNFSTGIGTVFSYFNNISDNLIITIGDPSAPPLEYNPDFIPESNQGIKLYYSDNNVVQNNTIISSDEYAVDVTGSYDNTVTNNNLTSNTYTGDDAVAGSREDNTISDNYWWF
;
A
#
# COMPACT_ATOMS: atom_id res chain seq x y z
N MET A 1 -51.80 36.69 -10.86
CA MET A 1 -52.46 36.04 -12.02
C MET A 1 -51.87 36.35 -13.40
N LYS A 2 -51.86 37.58 -13.96
CA LYS A 2 -51.32 37.80 -15.33
C LYS A 2 -49.79 37.77 -15.49
N LYS A 3 -49.02 37.97 -14.41
CA LYS A 3 -47.53 37.96 -14.44
C LYS A 3 -46.94 36.56 -14.24
N GLU A 4 -47.59 35.71 -13.44
CA GLU A 4 -47.12 34.34 -13.13
C GLU A 4 -47.27 33.38 -14.32
N ILE A 5 -48.32 33.56 -15.14
CA ILE A 5 -48.53 32.73 -16.34
C ILE A 5 -47.47 32.99 -17.42
N LYS A 6 -46.91 34.21 -17.50
CA LYS A 6 -45.83 34.53 -18.46
C LYS A 6 -44.49 33.91 -18.06
N ILE A 7 -44.19 33.80 -16.76
CA ILE A 7 -42.95 33.16 -16.28
C ILE A 7 -43.04 31.64 -16.45
N ALA A 8 -44.20 31.03 -16.17
CA ALA A 8 -44.42 29.62 -16.39
C ALA A 8 -44.31 29.21 -17.87
N MET A 9 -44.81 30.05 -18.80
CA MET A 9 -44.65 29.80 -20.24
C MET A 9 -43.21 29.92 -20.73
N ILE A 10 -42.44 30.88 -20.21
CA ILE A 10 -41.00 31.05 -20.55
C ILE A 10 -40.18 29.89 -19.99
N MET A 11 -40.46 29.43 -18.76
CA MET A 11 -39.80 28.23 -18.20
C MET A 11 -40.21 26.95 -18.93
N ALA A 12 -41.46 26.80 -19.35
CA ALA A 12 -41.90 25.66 -20.15
C ALA A 12 -41.30 25.67 -21.56
N THR A 13 -41.08 26.84 -22.16
CA THR A 13 -40.35 26.94 -23.45
C THR A 13 -38.85 26.73 -23.30
N MET A 14 -38.23 27.14 -22.19
CA MET A 14 -36.84 26.78 -21.86
C MET A 14 -36.70 25.27 -21.61
N LEU A 15 -37.60 24.66 -20.83
CA LEU A 15 -37.61 23.21 -20.58
C LEU A 15 -37.85 22.41 -21.88
N LEU A 16 -38.76 22.87 -22.76
CA LEU A 16 -38.97 22.22 -24.06
C LEU A 16 -37.79 22.45 -25.03
N SER A 17 -37.09 23.58 -24.96
CA SER A 17 -35.87 23.80 -25.76
C SER A 17 -34.67 22.98 -25.27
N CYS A 18 -34.68 22.54 -24.01
CA CYS A 18 -33.72 21.56 -23.48
C CYS A 18 -34.11 20.11 -23.77
N ALA A 19 -35.37 19.84 -24.13
CA ALA A 19 -35.89 18.49 -24.39
C ALA A 19 -35.69 18.01 -25.84
N THR A 20 -35.08 18.82 -26.71
CA THR A 20 -34.72 18.43 -28.09
C THR A 20 -33.23 18.56 -28.36
N ILE A 21 -32.38 18.27 -27.37
CA ILE A 21 -31.08 17.69 -27.72
C ILE A 21 -31.44 16.29 -28.22
N SER A 22 -31.55 16.16 -29.54
CA SER A 22 -31.45 14.83 -30.15
C SER A 22 -30.16 14.25 -29.61
N SER A 23 -30.24 13.24 -28.75
CA SER A 23 -29.12 12.34 -28.49
C SER A 23 -28.82 11.70 -29.84
N ALA A 24 -28.00 12.35 -30.66
CA ALA A 24 -27.40 11.71 -31.81
C ALA A 24 -26.77 10.45 -31.23
N SER A 25 -27.16 9.28 -31.74
CA SER A 25 -26.55 8.04 -31.26
C SER A 25 -25.06 8.16 -31.53
N ALA A 26 -24.25 7.95 -30.49
CA ALA A 26 -22.80 7.90 -30.60
C ALA A 26 -22.41 7.07 -31.83
N ALA A 27 -21.60 7.64 -32.72
CA ALA A 27 -21.09 6.90 -33.87
C ALA A 27 -20.17 5.79 -33.35
N THR A 28 -20.11 4.67 -34.08
CA THR A 28 -19.24 3.54 -33.73
C THR A 28 -18.24 3.29 -34.85
N TYR A 29 -16.97 3.28 -34.49
CA TYR A 29 -15.84 3.10 -35.40
C TYR A 29 -15.17 1.77 -35.09
N ASN A 30 -15.09 0.88 -36.10
CA ASN A 30 -14.46 -0.43 -35.92
C ASN A 30 -12.93 -0.32 -36.06
N ILE A 31 -12.22 -0.49 -34.95
CA ILE A 31 -10.76 -0.40 -34.91
C ILE A 31 -10.16 -1.81 -34.97
N THR A 32 -9.46 -2.09 -36.06
CA THR A 32 -8.67 -3.30 -36.28
C THR A 32 -7.26 -2.90 -36.69
N ASP A 33 -6.32 -3.85 -36.73
CA ASP A 33 -4.96 -3.61 -37.22
C ASP A 33 -4.95 -2.88 -38.58
N SER A 34 -5.84 -3.30 -39.49
CA SER A 34 -5.94 -2.75 -40.84
C SER A 34 -6.70 -1.44 -40.95
N SER A 35 -7.68 -1.19 -40.06
CA SER A 35 -8.48 0.04 -40.10
C SER A 35 -7.91 1.15 -39.23
N TYR A 36 -6.97 0.85 -38.34
CA TYR A 36 -6.34 1.81 -37.44
C TYR A 36 -5.88 3.10 -38.14
N GLY A 37 -5.18 2.97 -39.27
CA GLY A 37 -4.65 4.13 -40.02
C GLY A 37 -5.70 5.03 -40.68
N ASN A 38 -6.97 4.61 -40.69
CA ASN A 38 -8.08 5.45 -41.14
C ASN A 38 -8.51 6.48 -40.08
N TYR A 39 -8.21 6.20 -38.81
CA TYR A 39 -8.69 6.97 -37.66
C TYR A 39 -7.56 7.61 -36.86
N PHE A 40 -6.37 7.01 -36.90
CA PHE A 40 -5.18 7.43 -36.18
C PHE A 40 -4.02 7.71 -37.13
N GLY A 41 -3.25 8.75 -36.81
CA GLY A 41 -1.97 9.06 -37.44
C GLY A 41 -0.89 8.05 -37.05
N THR A 42 0.27 8.13 -37.72
CA THR A 42 1.45 7.30 -37.38
C THR A 42 2.04 7.62 -36.01
N ASN A 43 1.71 8.77 -35.45
CA ASN A 43 2.06 9.21 -34.10
C ASN A 43 1.04 8.76 -33.04
N GLY A 44 -0.02 8.06 -33.42
CA GLY A 44 -1.05 7.55 -32.51
C GLY A 44 -2.16 8.52 -32.12
N TYR A 45 -2.12 9.77 -32.60
CA TYR A 45 -3.20 10.74 -32.38
C TYR A 45 -4.35 10.51 -33.35
N ILE A 46 -5.58 10.83 -32.93
CA ILE A 46 -6.75 10.80 -33.81
C ILE A 46 -6.54 11.80 -34.96
N ASN A 47 -6.72 11.35 -36.20
CA ASN A 47 -6.60 12.20 -37.40
C ASN A 47 -7.91 12.32 -38.19
N ASP A 48 -8.94 11.56 -37.82
CA ASP A 48 -10.27 11.60 -38.42
C ASP A 48 -11.14 12.63 -37.70
N THR A 49 -11.45 13.73 -38.38
CA THR A 49 -12.28 14.82 -37.85
C THR A 49 -13.76 14.46 -37.71
N SER A 50 -14.18 13.27 -38.17
CA SER A 50 -15.54 12.79 -37.95
C SER A 50 -15.76 12.21 -36.56
N ILE A 51 -14.71 11.76 -35.87
CA ILE A 51 -14.78 11.27 -34.50
C ILE A 51 -14.98 12.46 -33.58
N VAL A 52 -16.06 12.44 -32.80
CA VAL A 52 -16.41 13.51 -31.86
C VAL A 52 -16.63 12.96 -30.45
N SER A 53 -16.71 13.86 -29.47
CA SER A 53 -16.92 13.48 -28.07
C SER A 53 -18.19 12.66 -27.90
N GLY A 54 -18.09 11.56 -27.15
CA GLY A 54 -19.16 10.61 -26.88
C GLY A 54 -19.20 9.41 -27.84
N ASP A 55 -18.41 9.42 -28.92
CA ASP A 55 -18.35 8.30 -29.86
C ASP A 55 -17.70 7.04 -29.28
N VAL A 56 -17.88 5.93 -30.00
CA VAL A 56 -17.39 4.60 -29.63
C VAL A 56 -16.29 4.15 -30.58
N LEU A 57 -15.15 3.77 -30.02
CA LEU A 57 -14.10 3.02 -30.70
C LEU A 57 -14.24 1.54 -30.33
N ASP A 58 -14.77 0.72 -31.23
CA ASP A 58 -14.98 -0.72 -31.01
C ASP A 58 -13.82 -1.52 -31.60
N CYS A 59 -12.89 -1.93 -30.75
CA CYS A 59 -11.70 -2.66 -31.10
C CYS A 59 -12.00 -4.16 -31.33
N SER A 60 -11.49 -4.73 -32.42
CA SER A 60 -11.62 -6.17 -32.69
C SER A 60 -10.35 -6.77 -33.30
N GLY A 61 -10.14 -8.06 -33.03
CA GLY A 61 -8.92 -8.77 -33.45
C GLY A 61 -7.65 -8.31 -32.74
N ASN A 62 -6.50 -8.66 -33.32
CA ASN A 62 -5.18 -8.23 -32.82
C ASN A 62 -4.82 -6.89 -33.45
N ILE A 63 -4.42 -5.91 -32.65
CA ILE A 63 -3.91 -4.59 -33.07
C ILE A 63 -2.46 -4.50 -32.57
N ASN A 64 -1.48 -4.42 -33.47
CA ASN A 64 -0.07 -4.63 -33.14
C ASN A 64 0.76 -3.36 -33.31
N ASN A 65 1.54 -3.01 -32.28
CA ASN A 65 2.45 -1.88 -32.26
C ASN A 65 1.74 -0.57 -32.60
N LYS A 66 0.56 -0.36 -31.99
CA LYS A 66 -0.29 0.82 -32.20
C LYS A 66 -0.61 1.47 -30.87
N ASP A 67 -0.09 2.67 -30.68
CA ASP A 67 -0.42 3.51 -29.54
C ASP A 67 -1.64 4.37 -29.87
N MET A 68 -2.45 4.71 -28.88
CA MET A 68 -3.62 5.57 -29.05
C MET A 68 -3.55 6.71 -28.05
N TYR A 69 -3.40 7.94 -28.54
CA TYR A 69 -3.48 9.16 -27.74
C TYR A 69 -4.90 9.73 -27.87
N ILE A 70 -5.58 9.81 -26.74
CA ILE A 70 -7.00 10.17 -26.66
C ILE A 70 -7.12 11.57 -26.07
N ASP A 71 -7.47 12.54 -26.90
CA ASP A 71 -7.59 13.96 -26.59
C ASP A 71 -9.05 14.46 -26.67
N LEU A 72 -10.02 13.55 -26.64
CA LEU A 72 -11.43 13.88 -26.50
C LEU A 72 -12.19 12.74 -25.79
N PRO A 73 -13.30 13.02 -25.10
CA PRO A 73 -14.01 12.01 -24.30
C PRO A 73 -14.63 10.93 -25.19
N LEU A 74 -14.20 9.67 -25.05
CA LEU A 74 -14.62 8.55 -25.90
C LEU A 74 -15.01 7.31 -25.10
N SER A 75 -15.75 6.39 -25.73
CA SER A 75 -15.91 5.02 -25.23
C SER A 75 -15.09 4.05 -26.07
N ILE A 76 -14.00 3.54 -25.51
CA ILE A 76 -13.12 2.56 -26.16
C ILE A 76 -13.46 1.19 -25.60
N THR A 77 -13.87 0.26 -26.46
CA THR A 77 -14.34 -1.05 -26.02
C THR A 77 -13.96 -2.18 -26.97
N SER A 78 -14.28 -3.42 -26.59
CA SER A 78 -14.39 -4.52 -27.53
C SER A 78 -15.71 -5.24 -27.29
N THR A 79 -16.73 -4.91 -28.08
CA THR A 79 -18.06 -5.54 -27.99
C THR A 79 -17.96 -7.05 -28.24
N SER A 80 -17.09 -7.43 -29.18
CA SER A 80 -16.82 -8.83 -29.53
C SER A 80 -15.95 -9.57 -28.50
N LYS A 81 -15.33 -8.87 -27.54
CA LYS A 81 -14.32 -9.41 -26.60
C LYS A 81 -13.12 -10.05 -27.29
N THR A 82 -12.82 -9.62 -28.52
CA THR A 82 -11.66 -10.09 -29.29
C THR A 82 -10.55 -9.06 -29.43
N GLY A 83 -10.83 -7.79 -29.11
CA GLY A 83 -9.90 -6.66 -29.19
C GLY A 83 -8.69 -6.89 -28.28
N LYS A 84 -7.55 -7.09 -28.93
CA LYS A 84 -6.26 -7.34 -28.28
C LYS A 84 -5.24 -6.32 -28.76
N ILE A 85 -4.68 -5.55 -27.85
CA ILE A 85 -3.64 -4.56 -28.15
C ILE A 85 -2.30 -5.18 -27.76
N PHE A 86 -1.45 -5.42 -28.76
CA PHE A 86 -0.10 -5.99 -28.60
C PHE A 86 0.94 -4.89 -28.77
N ASN A 87 1.81 -4.72 -27.77
CA ASN A 87 2.87 -3.71 -27.77
C ASN A 87 2.37 -2.31 -28.19
N GLY A 88 1.15 -1.99 -27.77
CA GLY A 88 0.52 -0.69 -27.96
C GLY A 88 0.00 -0.20 -26.63
N THR A 89 -0.06 1.11 -26.47
CA THR A 89 -0.60 1.77 -25.29
C THR A 89 -1.90 2.50 -25.60
N ILE A 90 -2.67 2.81 -24.56
CA ILE A 90 -3.68 3.87 -24.63
C ILE A 90 -3.33 4.92 -23.60
N THR A 91 -3.12 6.15 -24.05
CA THR A 91 -2.85 7.32 -23.20
C THR A 91 -4.01 8.29 -23.34
N ILE A 92 -4.71 8.54 -22.24
CA ILE A 92 -5.76 9.56 -22.17
C ILE A 92 -5.10 10.87 -21.73
N LEU A 93 -5.22 11.88 -22.58
CA LEU A 93 -4.71 13.23 -22.37
C LEU A 93 -5.77 14.09 -21.64
N PRO A 94 -5.43 15.32 -21.18
CA PRO A 94 -6.37 16.12 -20.39
C PRO A 94 -7.73 16.37 -21.07
N ASP A 95 -7.72 16.66 -22.37
CA ASP A 95 -8.94 16.88 -23.16
C ASP A 95 -9.74 15.58 -23.38
N GLY A 96 -9.11 14.42 -23.14
CA GLY A 96 -9.74 13.09 -23.14
C GLY A 96 -10.49 12.73 -21.86
N SER A 97 -10.55 13.62 -20.86
CA SER A 97 -11.28 13.42 -19.59
C SER A 97 -12.71 12.92 -19.82
N GLY A 98 -13.19 11.98 -19.01
CA GLY A 98 -14.47 11.30 -19.21
C GLY A 98 -14.43 10.09 -20.15
N THR A 99 -13.25 9.73 -20.68
CA THR A 99 -13.07 8.53 -21.51
C THR A 99 -13.29 7.24 -20.71
N ASN A 100 -13.91 6.24 -21.35
CA ASN A 100 -14.12 4.90 -20.81
C ASN A 100 -13.31 3.88 -21.62
N ILE A 101 -12.59 2.98 -20.95
CA ILE A 101 -11.87 1.86 -21.56
C ILE A 101 -12.40 0.55 -20.98
N THR A 102 -12.98 -0.32 -21.82
CA THR A 102 -13.63 -1.55 -21.35
C THR A 102 -13.39 -2.79 -22.21
N ASN A 103 -13.41 -3.97 -21.58
CA ASN A 103 -13.39 -5.27 -22.26
C ASN A 103 -12.21 -5.51 -23.23
N LEU A 104 -11.10 -4.79 -23.07
CA LEU A 104 -9.89 -4.98 -23.88
C LEU A 104 -8.90 -5.94 -23.22
N VAL A 105 -8.07 -6.55 -24.06
CA VAL A 105 -6.92 -7.34 -23.63
C VAL A 105 -5.64 -6.67 -24.10
N PHE A 106 -4.79 -6.27 -23.17
CA PHE A 106 -3.47 -5.71 -23.46
C PHE A 106 -2.39 -6.75 -23.22
N LYS A 107 -1.41 -6.78 -24.12
CA LYS A 107 -0.18 -7.55 -23.99
C LYS A 107 0.97 -6.68 -24.43
N ASN A 108 1.58 -6.00 -23.49
CA ASN A 108 2.65 -5.06 -23.74
C ASN A 108 3.98 -5.62 -23.23
N THR A 109 4.93 -5.83 -24.12
CA THR A 109 6.31 -6.22 -23.78
C THR A 109 7.34 -5.17 -24.19
N ASN A 110 6.89 -4.00 -24.65
CA ASN A 110 7.74 -2.91 -25.10
C ASN A 110 6.98 -1.57 -24.95
N HIS A 111 7.32 -0.77 -23.95
CA HIS A 111 6.81 0.60 -23.83
C HIS A 111 7.56 1.50 -24.83
N ASN A 112 6.88 1.98 -25.87
CA ASN A 112 7.40 2.98 -26.80
C ASN A 112 6.83 4.39 -26.51
N GLY A 113 6.19 4.61 -25.36
CA GLY A 113 5.51 5.86 -25.01
C GLY A 113 6.37 6.80 -24.16
N ASP A 114 6.08 8.10 -24.22
CA ASP A 114 6.79 9.16 -23.47
C ASP A 114 6.56 9.07 -21.94
N VAL A 115 5.46 8.43 -21.52
CA VAL A 115 5.12 8.18 -20.12
C VAL A 115 4.96 6.66 -19.94
N PRO A 116 5.70 6.03 -19.03
CA PRO A 116 5.66 4.58 -18.85
C PRO A 116 4.26 4.11 -18.45
N GLY A 117 3.81 3.01 -19.05
CA GLY A 117 2.52 2.39 -18.72
C GLY A 117 1.81 1.76 -19.92
N THR A 118 0.98 0.76 -19.68
CA THR A 118 0.15 0.15 -20.73
C THR A 118 -1.17 0.91 -20.95
N VAL A 119 -1.79 1.37 -19.87
CA VAL A 119 -2.89 2.35 -19.89
C VAL A 119 -2.47 3.54 -19.04
N VAL A 120 -2.46 4.73 -19.63
CA VAL A 120 -1.97 5.95 -18.98
C VAL A 120 -3.07 7.00 -18.93
N LEU A 121 -3.27 7.61 -17.77
CA LEU A 121 -4.12 8.78 -17.57
C LEU A 121 -3.21 9.96 -17.25
N PHE A 122 -2.95 10.79 -18.24
CA PHE A 122 -2.03 11.93 -18.15
C PHE A 122 -2.84 13.22 -18.04
N GLY A 123 -3.03 13.70 -16.80
CA GLY A 123 -3.88 14.87 -16.53
C GLY A 123 -5.37 14.66 -16.82
N ALA A 124 -5.79 13.42 -17.10
CA ALA A 124 -7.16 13.07 -17.45
C ALA A 124 -8.00 12.76 -16.21
N ASN A 125 -9.20 13.33 -16.15
CA ASN A 125 -10.11 13.20 -15.02
C ASN A 125 -11.39 12.47 -15.41
N ASP A 126 -12.12 11.99 -14.40
CA ASP A 126 -13.45 11.38 -14.56
C ASP A 126 -13.50 10.20 -15.56
N CYS A 127 -12.36 9.54 -15.80
CA CYS A 127 -12.26 8.38 -16.69
C CYS A 127 -12.65 7.08 -15.99
N SER A 128 -13.09 6.08 -16.75
CA SER A 128 -13.36 4.73 -16.25
C SER A 128 -12.57 3.67 -17.00
N ILE A 129 -11.72 2.93 -16.29
CA ILE A 129 -10.98 1.77 -16.80
C ILE A 129 -11.59 0.53 -16.18
N THR A 130 -12.37 -0.24 -16.94
CA THR A 130 -13.23 -1.28 -16.37
C THR A 130 -13.20 -2.62 -17.11
N GLY A 131 -12.99 -3.71 -16.37
CA GLY A 131 -13.12 -5.06 -16.92
C GLY A 131 -12.08 -5.41 -17.99
N ASN A 132 -10.92 -4.75 -17.97
CA ASN A 132 -9.83 -5.02 -18.90
C ASN A 132 -8.90 -6.11 -18.35
N LYS A 133 -8.23 -6.80 -19.26
CA LYS A 133 -7.10 -7.69 -18.93
C LYS A 133 -5.81 -7.05 -19.42
N ILE A 134 -4.98 -6.60 -18.50
CA ILE A 134 -3.73 -5.91 -18.79
C ILE A 134 -2.57 -6.83 -18.42
N THR A 135 -1.67 -7.06 -19.38
CA THR A 135 -0.41 -7.75 -19.14
C THR A 135 0.72 -6.89 -19.64
N THR A 136 1.60 -6.51 -18.73
CA THR A 136 2.76 -5.63 -18.98
C THR A 136 4.02 -6.37 -18.56
N ASN A 137 5.01 -6.43 -19.44
CA ASN A 137 6.27 -7.13 -19.19
C ASN A 137 7.44 -6.34 -19.78
N GLN A 138 8.03 -5.44 -19.00
CA GLN A 138 9.17 -4.65 -19.45
C GLN A 138 10.48 -5.17 -18.89
N ILE A 139 11.55 -5.01 -19.67
CA ILE A 139 12.91 -5.38 -19.28
C ILE A 139 13.78 -4.15 -19.52
N GLY A 140 14.52 -3.74 -18.51
CA GLY A 140 15.43 -2.60 -18.55
C GLY A 140 14.78 -1.22 -18.46
N ASP A 141 13.48 -1.14 -18.20
CA ASP A 141 12.67 0.09 -18.11
C ASP A 141 11.54 -0.04 -17.06
N ASP A 142 10.87 1.07 -16.78
CA ASP A 142 9.68 1.14 -15.92
C ASP A 142 8.54 0.27 -16.46
N SER A 143 7.96 -0.53 -15.57
CA SER A 143 6.89 -1.46 -15.89
C SER A 143 5.64 -1.13 -15.09
N TYR A 144 4.72 -0.36 -15.68
CA TYR A 144 3.43 -0.02 -15.08
C TYR A 144 2.24 -0.62 -15.85
N GLY A 145 1.33 -1.27 -15.14
CA GLY A 145 0.08 -1.77 -15.72
C GLY A 145 -0.86 -0.61 -16.07
N ILE A 146 -1.28 0.14 -15.05
CA ILE A 146 -2.02 1.39 -15.17
C ILE A 146 -1.25 2.50 -14.45
N HIS A 147 -1.07 3.64 -15.09
CA HIS A 147 -0.34 4.79 -14.54
C HIS A 147 -1.19 6.06 -14.63
N LEU A 148 -1.34 6.74 -13.51
CA LEU A 148 -2.02 8.03 -13.37
C LEU A 148 -0.99 9.07 -12.96
N THR A 149 -0.98 10.23 -13.60
CA THR A 149 -0.18 11.39 -13.19
C THR A 149 -1.00 12.67 -13.43
N GLY A 150 -1.15 13.50 -12.39
CA GLY A 150 -2.05 14.66 -12.40
C GLY A 150 -3.53 14.32 -12.66
N ALA A 151 -3.95 13.08 -12.39
CA ALA A 151 -5.23 12.52 -12.81
C ALA A 151 -6.15 12.24 -11.62
N SER A 152 -7.34 12.82 -11.61
CA SER A 152 -8.27 12.82 -10.47
C SER A 152 -9.67 12.30 -10.80
N ASN A 153 -10.38 11.83 -9.78
CA ASN A 153 -11.76 11.33 -9.86
C ASN A 153 -11.97 10.16 -10.84
N ASN A 154 -10.92 9.41 -11.14
CA ASN A 154 -10.97 8.28 -12.06
C ASN A 154 -11.43 6.99 -11.36
N ARG A 155 -11.93 6.04 -12.15
CA ARG A 155 -12.48 4.76 -11.69
C ARG A 155 -11.74 3.61 -12.36
N ILE A 156 -10.94 2.87 -11.60
CA ILE A 156 -10.22 1.67 -12.07
C ILE A 156 -10.91 0.47 -11.41
N ILE A 157 -11.79 -0.22 -12.15
CA ILE A 157 -12.72 -1.19 -11.56
C ILE A 157 -12.69 -2.55 -12.25
N GLY A 158 -12.55 -3.63 -11.48
CA GLY A 158 -12.76 -4.99 -11.99
C GLY A 158 -11.77 -5.44 -13.05
N ASN A 159 -10.57 -4.83 -13.11
CA ASN A 159 -9.54 -5.20 -14.06
C ASN A 159 -8.70 -6.37 -13.55
N THR A 160 -8.15 -7.15 -14.47
CA THR A 160 -7.08 -8.11 -14.18
C THR A 160 -5.77 -7.54 -14.72
N ILE A 161 -4.86 -7.18 -13.82
CA ILE A 161 -3.60 -6.52 -14.14
C ILE A 161 -2.47 -7.46 -13.75
N THR A 162 -1.57 -7.75 -14.68
CA THR A 162 -0.35 -8.52 -14.42
C THR A 162 0.83 -7.75 -14.94
N THR A 163 1.72 -7.36 -14.04
CA THR A 163 2.92 -6.57 -14.37
C THR A 163 4.16 -7.36 -13.99
N THR A 164 5.12 -7.44 -14.91
CA THR A 164 6.46 -7.96 -14.69
C THR A 164 7.52 -6.96 -15.11
N GLY A 165 8.53 -6.77 -14.27
CA GLY A 165 9.68 -5.90 -14.54
C GLY A 165 10.95 -6.45 -13.90
N ASP A 166 12.10 -5.95 -14.29
CA ASP A 166 13.41 -6.32 -13.73
C ASP A 166 14.20 -5.12 -13.20
N GLY A 167 13.56 -3.96 -13.14
CA GLY A 167 14.14 -2.73 -12.63
C GLY A 167 14.50 -2.82 -11.16
N THR A 168 15.71 -2.37 -10.80
CA THR A 168 16.26 -2.43 -9.43
C THR A 168 15.93 -1.20 -8.60
N GLY A 169 15.10 -0.27 -9.08
CA GLY A 169 14.80 1.01 -8.43
C GLY A 169 15.96 2.02 -8.49
N GLU A 170 17.21 1.55 -8.41
CA GLU A 170 18.38 2.39 -8.57
C GLU A 170 18.66 2.72 -10.04
N ALA A 171 18.90 4.01 -10.32
CA ALA A 171 19.53 4.47 -11.56
C ALA A 171 20.93 3.84 -11.78
N THR A 172 21.51 3.24 -10.74
CA THR A 172 22.92 2.89 -10.62
C THR A 172 23.16 1.55 -9.93
N ALA A 173 22.65 0.44 -10.48
CA ALA A 173 23.26 -0.85 -10.14
C ALA A 173 24.68 -0.90 -10.76
N ASN A 174 25.73 -0.69 -9.96
CA ASN A 174 27.10 -0.95 -10.37
C ASN A 174 27.35 -2.47 -10.46
N ILE A 175 26.79 -3.10 -11.49
CA ILE A 175 27.14 -4.48 -11.86
C ILE A 175 28.31 -4.38 -12.84
N ASN A 176 29.52 -4.73 -12.39
CA ASN A 176 30.75 -4.78 -13.20
C ASN A 176 31.28 -3.42 -13.75
N GLY A 177 31.17 -2.33 -12.98
CA GLY A 177 32.01 -1.15 -13.19
C GLY A 177 31.61 -0.22 -14.35
N THR A 178 30.38 -0.30 -14.87
CA THR A 178 29.90 0.64 -15.91
C THR A 178 28.66 1.38 -15.42
N ILE A 179 28.81 2.69 -15.18
CA ILE A 179 27.71 3.60 -14.84
C ILE A 179 27.12 4.13 -16.14
N THR A 180 25.81 3.98 -16.33
CA THR A 180 25.06 4.64 -17.42
C THR A 180 23.86 5.35 -16.79
N PRO A 181 23.50 6.60 -17.20
CA PRO A 181 22.40 7.33 -16.57
C PRO A 181 21.04 6.72 -16.96
N GLY A 182 20.14 6.55 -15.99
CA GLY A 182 18.73 6.26 -16.24
C GLY A 182 17.86 6.69 -15.06
N ASN A 183 16.82 7.49 -15.31
CA ASN A 183 15.74 7.79 -14.36
C ASN A 183 14.97 6.49 -14.03
N GLY A 184 14.90 6.05 -12.77
CA GLY A 184 13.83 5.17 -12.24
C GLY A 184 13.54 3.87 -13.00
N LYS A 185 13.89 2.71 -12.42
CA LYS A 185 13.43 1.41 -12.97
C LYS A 185 12.61 0.69 -11.93
N TYR A 186 11.30 0.93 -11.94
CA TYR A 186 10.34 0.41 -10.97
C TYR A 186 9.29 -0.46 -11.65
N THR A 187 8.73 -1.38 -10.86
CA THR A 187 7.63 -2.25 -11.31
C THR A 187 6.40 -1.98 -10.47
N SER A 188 5.30 -1.56 -11.10
CA SER A 188 4.02 -1.35 -10.41
C SER A 188 2.81 -1.90 -11.17
N GLY A 189 1.89 -2.51 -10.41
CA GLY A 189 0.60 -2.93 -10.97
C GLY A 189 -0.24 -1.72 -11.34
N VAL A 190 -0.45 -0.85 -10.36
CA VAL A 190 -1.14 0.44 -10.50
C VAL A 190 -0.31 1.51 -9.80
N TYR A 191 0.02 2.58 -10.52
CA TYR A 191 0.77 3.71 -10.00
C TYR A 191 -0.07 4.99 -10.08
N LEU A 192 -0.39 5.55 -8.90
CA LEU A 192 -0.87 6.91 -8.74
C LEU A 192 0.36 7.74 -8.39
N ASP A 193 0.88 8.43 -9.39
CA ASP A 193 2.09 9.24 -9.30
C ASP A 193 1.80 10.56 -8.57
N THR A 194 2.17 11.71 -9.15
CA THR A 194 2.02 12.99 -8.48
C THR A 194 0.61 13.53 -8.68
N ALA A 195 0.03 14.12 -7.63
CA ALA A 195 -1.22 14.89 -7.68
C ALA A 195 -2.44 14.11 -8.24
N CYS A 196 -2.57 12.83 -7.89
CA CYS A 196 -3.71 12.00 -8.30
C CYS A 196 -4.72 11.90 -7.16
N SER A 197 -5.81 12.68 -7.19
CA SER A 197 -6.74 12.77 -6.06
C SER A 197 -8.15 12.26 -6.34
N GLY A 198 -8.82 11.74 -5.31
CA GLY A 198 -10.24 11.33 -5.42
C GLY A 198 -10.49 10.11 -6.32
N ASN A 199 -9.46 9.35 -6.68
CA ASN A 199 -9.62 8.18 -7.53
C ASN A 199 -10.19 6.98 -6.75
N VAL A 200 -10.91 6.12 -7.45
CA VAL A 200 -11.45 4.86 -6.92
C VAL A 200 -10.83 3.69 -7.65
N ILE A 201 -10.11 2.85 -6.90
CA ILE A 201 -9.51 1.61 -7.38
C ILE A 201 -10.24 0.47 -6.69
N SER A 202 -11.11 -0.25 -7.40
CA SER A 202 -11.93 -1.27 -6.75
C SER A 202 -12.09 -2.59 -7.49
N SER A 203 -12.18 -3.68 -6.71
CA SER A 203 -12.43 -5.03 -7.22
C SER A 203 -11.43 -5.51 -8.29
N ASN A 204 -10.22 -4.97 -8.32
CA ASN A 204 -9.18 -5.38 -9.27
C ASN A 204 -8.41 -6.59 -8.75
N ASN A 205 -7.90 -7.40 -9.69
CA ASN A 205 -6.89 -8.41 -9.41
C ASN A 205 -5.55 -7.92 -9.95
N ILE A 206 -4.70 -7.43 -9.07
CA ILE A 206 -3.40 -6.82 -9.36
C ILE A 206 -2.31 -7.81 -8.97
N LYS A 207 -1.54 -8.29 -9.94
CA LYS A 207 -0.39 -9.15 -9.72
C LYS A 207 0.86 -8.48 -10.24
N THR A 208 1.82 -8.24 -9.35
CA THR A 208 3.11 -7.66 -9.69
C THR A 208 4.21 -8.68 -9.39
N ASN A 209 5.13 -8.87 -10.33
CA ASN A 209 6.29 -9.74 -10.16
C ASN A 209 7.53 -9.00 -10.69
N GLY A 210 8.34 -8.47 -9.78
CA GLY A 210 9.47 -7.61 -10.15
C GLY A 210 10.76 -7.98 -9.44
N ALA A 211 11.78 -7.14 -9.58
CA ALA A 211 13.02 -7.31 -8.82
C ALA A 211 12.78 -7.09 -7.32
N SER A 212 13.38 -7.94 -6.49
CA SER A 212 13.70 -7.61 -5.11
C SER A 212 15.13 -7.06 -5.10
N ALA A 213 15.33 -5.84 -4.61
CA ALA A 213 16.63 -5.17 -4.62
C ALA A 213 16.75 -4.22 -3.41
N PRO A 214 17.97 -3.79 -3.02
CA PRO A 214 18.15 -2.86 -1.92
C PRO A 214 17.49 -1.52 -2.22
N VAL A 215 17.00 -0.86 -1.18
CA VAL A 215 16.58 0.54 -1.23
C VAL A 215 17.78 1.41 -0.87
N ASP A 216 17.94 2.54 -1.55
CA ASP A 216 18.87 3.58 -1.11
C ASP A 216 18.33 4.24 0.17
N TRP A 217 18.70 3.66 1.31
CA TRP A 217 18.28 4.15 2.63
C TRP A 217 18.81 5.54 2.96
N ALA A 218 19.92 5.98 2.34
CA ALA A 218 20.42 7.35 2.54
C ALA A 218 19.53 8.40 1.87
N ALA A 219 18.72 7.98 0.90
CA ALA A 219 17.76 8.78 0.18
C ALA A 219 16.30 8.46 0.57
N TYR A 220 16.08 7.54 1.52
CA TYR A 220 14.74 7.20 2.00
C TYR A 220 14.17 8.37 2.84
N PRO A 221 12.84 8.63 2.81
CA PRO A 221 11.80 7.93 2.04
C PRO A 221 11.59 8.42 0.60
N ASP A 222 12.25 9.52 0.22
CA ASP A 222 12.18 10.16 -1.10
C ASP A 222 13.56 10.79 -1.43
N PRO A 223 14.25 10.40 -2.51
CA PRO A 223 13.82 9.51 -3.61
C PRO A 223 13.99 8.00 -3.38
N GLY A 224 14.30 7.53 -2.17
CA GLY A 224 14.44 6.10 -1.87
C GLY A 224 13.13 5.33 -2.06
N ILE A 225 13.01 4.56 -3.16
CA ILE A 225 11.79 3.84 -3.54
C ILE A 225 12.07 2.34 -3.70
N TYR A 226 11.14 1.52 -3.21
CA TYR A 226 11.16 0.07 -3.41
C TYR A 226 11.09 -0.27 -4.91
N PRO A 227 11.94 -1.18 -5.41
CA PRO A 227 12.01 -1.52 -6.84
C PRO A 227 10.70 -2.11 -7.40
N THR A 228 9.97 -2.84 -6.56
CA THR A 228 8.71 -3.48 -6.92
C THR A 228 7.64 -3.16 -5.90
N ILE A 229 6.54 -2.56 -6.37
CA ILE A 229 5.37 -2.20 -5.57
C ILE A 229 4.10 -2.76 -6.23
N GLY A 230 3.19 -3.36 -5.47
CA GLY A 230 1.92 -3.86 -6.03
C GLY A 230 1.01 -2.72 -6.49
N LEU A 231 0.76 -1.78 -5.57
CA LEU A 231 0.02 -0.54 -5.79
C LEU A 231 0.76 0.60 -5.09
N PHE A 232 1.06 1.68 -5.83
CA PHE A 232 1.80 2.81 -5.31
C PHE A 232 0.96 4.09 -5.40
N ILE A 233 0.77 4.76 -4.25
CA ILE A 233 0.20 6.10 -4.12
C ILE A 233 1.34 7.02 -3.70
N SER A 234 1.76 7.91 -4.60
CA SER A 234 2.88 8.82 -4.41
C SER A 234 2.42 10.27 -4.22
N THR A 235 3.37 11.17 -4.03
CA THR A 235 3.26 12.54 -3.54
C THR A 235 2.01 13.29 -4.02
N ASP A 236 1.33 13.95 -3.07
CA ASP A 236 0.11 14.73 -3.31
C ASP A 236 -1.09 13.95 -3.88
N SER A 237 -1.04 12.61 -3.88
CA SER A 237 -2.17 11.77 -4.29
C SER A 237 -3.10 11.50 -3.12
N ASN A 238 -4.03 12.44 -2.92
CA ASN A 238 -4.86 12.51 -1.72
C ASN A 238 -6.29 11.98 -1.95
N SER A 239 -6.97 11.61 -0.86
CA SER A 239 -8.40 11.27 -0.89
C SER A 239 -8.77 10.12 -1.83
N ASN A 240 -7.84 9.20 -2.12
CA ASN A 240 -8.11 8.03 -2.95
C ASN A 240 -8.77 6.92 -2.14
N THR A 241 -9.62 6.13 -2.79
CA THR A 241 -10.27 4.96 -2.19
C THR A 241 -9.84 3.70 -2.92
N ILE A 242 -9.24 2.79 -2.18
CA ILE A 242 -8.69 1.52 -2.65
C ILE A 242 -9.46 0.44 -1.91
N THR A 243 -10.36 -0.25 -2.61
CA THR A 243 -11.29 -1.17 -1.95
C THR A 243 -11.56 -2.47 -2.68
N ASP A 244 -11.73 -3.58 -1.94
CA ASP A 244 -12.04 -4.90 -2.49
C ASP A 244 -11.02 -5.43 -3.53
N ASN A 245 -9.78 -4.93 -3.52
CA ASN A 245 -8.76 -5.40 -4.46
C ASN A 245 -8.03 -6.63 -3.94
N LYS A 246 -7.59 -7.48 -4.86
CA LYS A 246 -6.58 -8.52 -4.60
C LYS A 246 -5.26 -8.02 -5.14
N ILE A 247 -4.33 -7.68 -4.27
CA ILE A 247 -3.00 -7.15 -4.59
C ILE A 247 -1.97 -8.20 -4.21
N LYS A 248 -1.26 -8.74 -5.20
CA LYS A 248 -0.23 -9.75 -4.98
C LYS A 248 1.11 -9.30 -5.56
N THR A 249 2.10 -9.12 -4.70
CA THR A 249 3.47 -8.76 -5.09
C THR A 249 4.42 -9.91 -4.79
N ASN A 250 5.24 -10.29 -5.76
CA ASN A 250 6.24 -11.35 -5.60
C ASN A 250 7.60 -10.88 -6.14
N TYR A 251 8.68 -11.35 -5.54
CA TYR A 251 9.99 -11.27 -6.18
C TYR A 251 10.04 -12.22 -7.38
N GLY A 252 10.57 -11.73 -8.49
CA GLY A 252 10.88 -12.49 -9.71
C GLY A 252 12.37 -12.68 -9.94
N VAL A 253 13.17 -11.71 -9.49
CA VAL A 253 14.63 -11.68 -9.57
C VAL A 253 15.16 -11.05 -8.28
N ILE A 254 16.36 -11.43 -7.84
CA ILE A 254 16.97 -10.97 -6.59
C ILE A 254 18.26 -10.22 -6.93
N PHE A 255 18.48 -9.08 -6.29
CA PHE A 255 19.70 -8.27 -6.39
C PHE A 255 20.18 -7.87 -5.00
N GLY A 256 21.49 -7.99 -4.77
CA GLY A 256 22.13 -7.57 -3.51
C GLY A 256 21.80 -8.43 -2.29
N ASP A 257 22.57 -8.22 -1.23
CA ASP A 257 22.18 -8.57 0.12
C ASP A 257 21.22 -7.46 0.61
N TYR A 258 20.18 -7.77 1.39
CA TYR A 258 19.11 -6.82 1.76
C TYR A 258 18.14 -6.46 0.62
N ASP A 259 17.83 -7.40 -0.27
CA ASP A 259 16.80 -7.20 -1.28
C ASP A 259 15.41 -6.96 -0.66
N THR A 260 14.70 -5.97 -1.18
CA THR A 260 13.39 -5.52 -0.67
C THR A 260 12.34 -5.45 -1.78
N LEU A 261 11.09 -5.60 -1.37
CA LEU A 261 9.91 -5.23 -2.16
C LEU A 261 8.71 -4.93 -1.25
N LEU A 262 7.66 -4.32 -1.82
CA LEU A 262 6.51 -3.83 -1.06
C LEU A 262 5.17 -4.18 -1.72
N GLY A 263 4.17 -4.51 -0.91
CA GLY A 263 2.81 -4.75 -1.38
C GLY A 263 2.13 -3.45 -1.81
N VAL A 264 1.97 -2.53 -0.87
CA VAL A 264 1.33 -1.22 -1.09
C VAL A 264 2.12 -0.10 -0.40
N ARG A 265 2.31 1.03 -1.09
CA ARG A 265 2.94 2.23 -0.52
C ARG A 265 2.02 3.43 -0.58
N ILE A 266 1.94 4.19 0.51
CA ILE A 266 1.39 5.54 0.59
C ILE A 266 2.54 6.47 0.98
N LEU A 267 3.05 7.23 0.01
CA LEU A 267 4.15 8.18 0.20
C LEU A 267 3.61 9.62 0.11
N GLN A 268 3.90 10.44 1.13
CA GLN A 268 3.61 11.88 1.15
C GLN A 268 2.17 12.20 0.69
N SER A 269 1.23 11.39 1.17
CA SER A 269 -0.15 11.41 0.70
C SER A 269 -1.11 11.21 1.87
N SER A 270 -2.23 11.92 1.82
CA SER A 270 -3.16 12.08 2.93
C SER A 270 -4.60 11.73 2.54
N TYR A 271 -5.41 11.41 3.56
CA TYR A 271 -6.83 11.09 3.41
C TYR A 271 -7.13 9.87 2.52
N ASN A 272 -6.15 8.98 2.31
CA ASN A 272 -6.34 7.78 1.51
C ASN A 272 -6.98 6.67 2.35
N ASN A 273 -7.91 5.93 1.74
CA ASN A 273 -8.66 4.86 2.38
C ASN A 273 -8.36 3.53 1.71
N LEU A 274 -7.76 2.60 2.45
CA LEU A 274 -7.49 1.23 2.02
C LEU A 274 -8.43 0.32 2.81
N ILE A 275 -9.49 -0.18 2.15
CA ILE A 275 -10.60 -0.87 2.82
C ILE A 275 -10.91 -2.22 2.17
N ASP A 276 -11.03 -3.29 2.96
CA ASP A 276 -11.46 -4.62 2.47
C ASP A 276 -10.57 -5.23 1.35
N ASN A 277 -9.29 -4.85 1.30
CA ASN A 277 -8.35 -5.42 0.33
C ASN A 277 -7.70 -6.71 0.86
N ILE A 278 -7.29 -7.57 -0.07
CA ILE A 278 -6.40 -8.71 0.21
C ILE A 278 -5.03 -8.36 -0.38
N ILE A 279 -4.07 -8.12 0.49
CA ILE A 279 -2.68 -7.79 0.15
C ILE A 279 -1.82 -9.00 0.49
N THR A 280 -1.10 -9.53 -0.49
CA THR A 280 -0.15 -10.62 -0.29
C THR A 280 1.20 -10.24 -0.88
N THR A 281 2.20 -10.15 -0.02
CA THR A 281 3.57 -9.85 -0.41
C THR A 281 4.45 -11.05 -0.14
N THR A 282 5.29 -11.42 -1.10
CA THR A 282 6.32 -12.45 -0.92
C THR A 282 7.64 -11.88 -1.44
N GLY A 283 8.54 -11.53 -0.52
CA GLY A 283 9.91 -11.12 -0.79
C GLY A 283 10.89 -12.27 -0.58
N TYR A 284 12.14 -12.11 -1.01
CA TYR A 284 13.18 -13.10 -0.76
C TYR A 284 13.81 -12.85 0.60
N SER A 285 14.61 -11.78 0.77
CA SER A 285 15.18 -11.42 2.09
C SER A 285 14.26 -10.50 2.90
N TYR A 286 13.87 -9.34 2.37
CA TYR A 286 13.04 -8.35 3.08
C TYR A 286 11.72 -8.15 2.34
N ALA A 287 10.62 -8.30 3.07
CA ALA A 287 9.27 -8.14 2.52
C ALA A 287 8.45 -7.20 3.38
N TYR A 288 7.77 -6.24 2.74
CA TYR A 288 6.86 -5.32 3.41
C TYR A 288 5.44 -5.45 2.81
N GLY A 289 4.43 -5.55 3.66
CA GLY A 289 3.04 -5.67 3.22
C GLY A 289 2.47 -4.33 2.78
N LEU A 290 2.50 -3.37 3.70
CA LEU A 290 1.99 -2.01 3.51
C LEU A 290 2.90 -1.02 4.23
N GLU A 291 3.19 0.11 3.60
CA GLU A 291 3.91 1.22 4.23
C GLU A 291 3.16 2.55 4.05
N ILE A 292 3.09 3.34 5.12
CA ILE A 292 2.66 4.74 5.12
C ILE A 292 3.83 5.58 5.63
N VAL A 293 4.26 6.54 4.82
CA VAL A 293 5.42 7.38 5.13
C VAL A 293 5.27 8.78 4.55
N GLY A 294 5.58 9.81 5.33
CA GLY A 294 5.67 11.18 4.85
C GLY A 294 7.11 11.59 4.56
N ALA A 295 7.33 12.88 4.34
CA ALA A 295 8.64 13.50 4.30
C ALA A 295 8.59 14.88 4.97
N SER A 296 9.76 15.46 5.24
CA SER A 296 9.90 16.76 5.92
C SER A 296 9.08 17.91 5.31
N ILE A 297 8.80 17.82 4.01
CA ILE A 297 8.02 18.82 3.27
C ILE A 297 6.52 18.49 3.22
N ASP A 298 6.15 17.21 3.28
CA ASP A 298 4.77 16.74 3.10
C ASP A 298 4.48 15.50 3.96
N ALA A 299 3.69 15.69 5.01
CA ALA A 299 3.30 14.60 5.90
C ALA A 299 2.27 13.67 5.24
N ALA A 300 2.36 12.37 5.54
CA ALA A 300 1.30 11.42 5.21
C ALA A 300 0.28 11.40 6.35
N SER A 301 -0.87 12.06 6.18
CA SER A 301 -1.81 12.29 7.28
C SER A 301 -3.22 11.79 7.03
N ASN A 302 -3.94 11.45 8.09
CA ASN A 302 -5.38 11.10 8.02
C ASN A 302 -5.67 9.90 7.10
N ASN A 303 -4.73 8.97 6.99
CA ASN A 303 -4.91 7.76 6.20
C ASN A 303 -5.65 6.69 7.03
N VAL A 304 -6.47 5.89 6.34
CA VAL A 304 -7.25 4.81 6.96
C VAL A 304 -6.90 3.49 6.29
N VAL A 305 -6.46 2.51 7.09
CA VAL A 305 -6.25 1.12 6.69
C VAL A 305 -7.24 0.29 7.48
N SER A 306 -8.35 -0.12 6.86
CA SER A 306 -9.44 -0.83 7.55
C SER A 306 -9.82 -2.15 6.90
N SER A 307 -10.10 -3.17 7.73
CA SER A 307 -10.70 -4.44 7.29
C SER A 307 -9.91 -5.21 6.21
N ASN A 308 -8.63 -4.91 6.03
CA ASN A 308 -7.79 -5.58 5.04
C ASN A 308 -7.29 -6.92 5.58
N THR A 309 -7.04 -7.86 4.69
CA THR A 309 -6.18 -9.02 4.96
C THR A 309 -4.80 -8.77 4.38
N ILE A 310 -3.78 -8.72 5.23
CA ILE A 310 -2.39 -8.46 4.85
C ILE A 310 -1.55 -9.68 5.23
N LEU A 311 -0.98 -10.35 4.24
CA LEU A 311 -0.06 -11.47 4.44
C LEU A 311 1.30 -11.14 3.82
N THR A 312 2.33 -11.05 4.64
CA THR A 312 3.70 -10.78 4.20
C THR A 312 4.59 -11.96 4.52
N ASN A 313 5.32 -12.45 3.52
CA ASN A 313 6.29 -13.53 3.68
C ASN A 313 7.66 -13.11 3.17
N ALA A 314 8.70 -13.37 3.95
CA ALA A 314 10.08 -13.49 3.47
C ALA A 314 10.49 -14.97 3.53
N VAL A 315 11.25 -15.43 2.53
CA VAL A 315 11.48 -16.87 2.32
C VAL A 315 12.96 -17.27 2.32
N ARG A 316 13.87 -16.33 2.53
CA ARG A 316 15.30 -16.61 2.59
C ARG A 316 15.62 -17.45 3.82
N ASP A 317 16.15 -18.65 3.59
CA ASP A 317 16.61 -19.57 4.63
C ASP A 317 18.02 -19.19 5.10
N ASP A 318 18.14 -17.97 5.66
CA ASP A 318 19.38 -17.43 6.25
C ASP A 318 19.06 -16.86 7.63
N PRO A 319 19.68 -17.40 8.71
CA PRO A 319 19.41 -17.01 10.08
C PRO A 319 19.81 -15.55 10.41
N LEU A 320 20.44 -14.82 9.48
CA LEU A 320 20.84 -13.43 9.69
C LEU A 320 20.14 -12.43 8.76
N GLN A 321 19.40 -12.90 7.74
CA GLN A 321 18.97 -12.02 6.64
C GLN A 321 17.57 -12.37 6.10
N SER A 322 16.60 -12.62 6.98
CA SER A 322 15.20 -12.73 6.57
C SER A 322 14.27 -11.91 7.45
N TYR A 323 13.50 -11.03 6.83
CA TYR A 323 12.69 -10.03 7.49
C TYR A 323 11.32 -9.89 6.80
N ALA A 324 10.23 -10.01 7.55
CA ALA A 324 8.88 -9.72 7.07
C ALA A 324 8.19 -8.68 7.95
N ASN A 325 7.61 -7.66 7.33
CA ASN A 325 6.79 -6.67 8.00
C ASN A 325 5.36 -6.65 7.41
N GLY A 326 4.35 -6.77 8.26
CA GLY A 326 2.95 -6.70 7.83
C GLY A 326 2.56 -5.30 7.41
N LEU A 327 2.67 -4.35 8.34
CA LEU A 327 2.34 -2.94 8.13
C LEU A 327 3.36 -2.05 8.84
N LYS A 328 3.85 -1.03 8.14
CA LYS A 328 4.80 -0.05 8.68
C LYS A 328 4.23 1.37 8.57
N VAL A 329 4.30 2.11 9.67
CA VAL A 329 4.06 3.55 9.74
C VAL A 329 5.38 4.22 10.07
N SER A 330 5.92 4.98 9.13
CA SER A 330 7.22 5.63 9.27
C SER A 330 7.06 7.12 9.58
N THR A 331 8.19 7.79 9.80
CA THR A 331 8.35 9.24 10.02
C THR A 331 7.43 10.14 9.16
N TYR A 332 7.13 11.33 9.70
CA TYR A 332 6.25 12.35 9.11
C TYR A 332 4.84 11.84 8.80
N THR A 333 4.33 10.95 9.65
CA THR A 333 2.96 10.40 9.53
C THR A 333 2.11 10.83 10.70
N ALA A 334 0.87 11.29 10.43
CA ALA A 334 -0.02 11.74 11.48
C ALA A 334 -1.46 11.24 11.32
N ASN A 335 -2.19 11.13 12.44
CA ASN A 335 -3.64 10.88 12.46
C ASN A 335 -4.06 9.63 11.64
N THR A 336 -3.25 8.58 11.67
CA THR A 336 -3.49 7.36 10.88
C THR A 336 -4.28 6.34 11.70
N LEU A 337 -5.33 5.79 11.09
CA LEU A 337 -6.16 4.74 11.69
C LEU A 337 -5.89 3.39 11.03
N ILE A 338 -5.50 2.40 11.82
CA ILE A 338 -5.32 1.01 11.42
C ILE A 338 -6.37 0.20 12.18
N SER A 339 -7.47 -0.19 11.52
CA SER A 339 -8.60 -0.81 12.22
C SER A 339 -9.20 -2.07 11.59
N GLY A 340 -9.53 -3.07 12.40
CA GLY A 340 -10.26 -4.25 11.91
C GLY A 340 -9.51 -5.13 10.91
N ASN A 341 -8.19 -4.96 10.76
CA ASN A 341 -7.39 -5.71 9.78
C ASN A 341 -7.01 -7.10 10.32
N ASN A 342 -6.75 -8.02 9.41
CA ASN A 342 -6.07 -9.29 9.67
C ASN A 342 -4.67 -9.24 9.08
N ILE A 343 -3.66 -9.06 9.93
CA ILE A 343 -2.25 -8.84 9.55
C ILE A 343 -1.43 -10.05 9.98
N MET A 344 -0.70 -10.65 9.06
CA MET A 344 0.19 -11.78 9.33
C MET A 344 1.55 -11.55 8.65
N ALA A 345 2.62 -11.56 9.44
CA ALA A 345 4.00 -11.50 8.94
C ALA A 345 4.76 -12.79 9.27
N ILE A 346 5.39 -13.39 8.27
CA ILE A 346 6.07 -14.68 8.40
C ILE A 346 7.47 -14.57 7.78
N ALA A 347 8.48 -14.95 8.55
CA ALA A 347 9.85 -15.05 8.09
C ALA A 347 10.59 -16.14 8.86
N PRO A 348 11.62 -16.77 8.30
CA PRO A 348 12.52 -17.63 9.06
C PRO A 348 13.13 -16.96 10.30
N THR A 349 13.57 -15.70 10.18
CA THR A 349 14.40 -15.04 11.21
C THR A 349 13.66 -13.96 11.98
N LEU A 350 13.26 -12.86 11.31
CA LEU A 350 12.65 -11.68 11.95
C LEU A 350 11.28 -11.39 11.35
N ALA A 351 10.26 -11.25 12.19
CA ALA A 351 8.93 -10.82 11.75
C ALA A 351 8.34 -9.72 12.64
N TYR A 352 7.72 -8.74 11.97
CA TYR A 352 7.02 -7.64 12.59
C TYR A 352 5.60 -7.57 12.05
N GLY A 353 4.60 -7.58 12.94
CA GLY A 353 3.21 -7.45 12.51
C GLY A 353 2.92 -6.02 12.10
N VAL A 354 3.04 -5.09 13.06
CA VAL A 354 2.92 -3.65 12.86
C VAL A 354 4.15 -2.96 13.44
N ILE A 355 4.75 -2.02 12.71
CA ILE A 355 5.78 -1.11 13.23
C ILE A 355 5.30 0.32 13.13
N ILE A 356 5.52 1.08 14.19
CA ILE A 356 5.44 2.55 14.20
C ILE A 356 6.85 3.06 14.54
N GLU A 357 7.55 3.65 13.58
CA GLU A 357 8.98 3.99 13.72
C GLU A 357 9.35 5.41 13.29
N ASP A 358 10.02 6.12 14.19
CA ASP A 358 10.72 7.37 13.86
C ASP A 358 12.21 7.10 13.52
N ASP A 359 12.77 7.81 12.54
CA ASP A 359 14.14 7.60 12.05
C ASP A 359 15.13 8.60 12.67
N TRP A 360 15.15 8.66 14.01
CA TRP A 360 16.15 9.40 14.81
C TRP A 360 16.31 10.91 14.51
N SER A 361 15.37 11.54 13.79
CA SER A 361 15.62 12.83 13.10
C SER A 361 14.89 14.04 13.69
N ASP A 362 14.54 14.01 14.99
CA ASP A 362 13.63 14.99 15.63
C ASP A 362 12.29 15.11 14.88
N THR A 363 11.90 14.04 14.19
CA THR A 363 10.64 13.98 13.45
C THR A 363 9.53 13.49 14.35
N THR A 364 8.27 13.66 13.92
CA THR A 364 7.13 13.21 14.71
C THR A 364 6.21 12.35 13.88
N ILE A 365 6.03 11.12 14.34
CA ILE A 365 4.81 10.37 14.11
C ILE A 365 3.81 10.81 15.17
N GLU A 366 2.57 11.10 14.77
CA GLU A 366 1.56 11.63 15.69
C GLU A 366 0.24 10.88 15.59
N ASN A 367 -0.37 10.58 16.74
CA ASN A 367 -1.75 10.14 16.82
C ASN A 367 -2.09 8.94 15.89
N VAL A 368 -1.24 7.92 15.88
CA VAL A 368 -1.55 6.64 15.25
C VAL A 368 -2.44 5.82 16.18
N THR A 369 -3.54 5.31 15.65
CA THR A 369 -4.47 4.42 16.36
C THR A 369 -4.47 3.05 15.70
N VAL A 370 -4.05 2.02 16.42
CA VAL A 370 -4.12 0.61 16.02
C VAL A 370 -5.24 -0.05 16.83
N THR A 371 -6.39 -0.33 16.21
CA THR A 371 -7.55 -0.84 16.95
C THR A 371 -8.37 -1.96 16.32
N GLY A 372 -8.81 -2.94 17.12
CA GLY A 372 -9.71 -3.97 16.63
C GLY A 372 -9.08 -4.93 15.62
N ASN A 373 -7.75 -4.99 15.52
CA ASN A 373 -7.05 -5.81 14.53
C ASN A 373 -6.76 -7.22 15.09
N TYR A 374 -6.66 -8.19 14.20
CA TYR A 374 -5.95 -9.45 14.44
C TYR A 374 -4.55 -9.34 13.85
N ILE A 375 -3.52 -9.41 14.68
CA ILE A 375 -2.12 -9.23 14.26
C ILE A 375 -1.33 -10.46 14.73
N GLY A 376 -0.72 -11.15 13.78
CA GLY A 376 0.06 -12.35 14.03
C GLY A 376 1.45 -12.28 13.43
N THR A 377 2.43 -12.89 14.10
CA THR A 377 3.78 -13.09 13.58
C THR A 377 4.22 -14.54 13.74
N LEU A 378 5.04 -15.01 12.80
CA LEU A 378 5.73 -16.30 12.88
C LEU A 378 7.17 -16.15 12.40
N ALA A 379 8.13 -16.17 13.33
CA ALA A 379 9.56 -16.13 13.04
C ALA A 379 10.41 -16.56 14.24
N TYR A 380 11.71 -16.77 14.06
CA TYR A 380 12.63 -17.08 15.16
C TYR A 380 12.58 -16.01 16.25
N VAL A 381 12.74 -14.74 15.87
CA VAL A 381 12.47 -13.55 16.70
C VAL A 381 11.32 -12.79 16.08
N ASN A 382 10.37 -12.34 16.89
CA ASN A 382 9.28 -11.51 16.40
C ASN A 382 8.83 -10.47 17.43
N TYR A 383 8.37 -9.35 16.89
CA TYR A 383 7.72 -8.26 17.61
C TYR A 383 6.38 -8.03 16.93
N VAL A 384 5.29 -8.48 17.55
CA VAL A 384 3.97 -8.44 16.89
C VAL A 384 3.57 -7.00 16.61
N ILE A 385 3.77 -6.11 17.58
CA ILE A 385 3.72 -4.66 17.41
C ILE A 385 5.00 -4.07 17.99
N GLU A 386 5.65 -3.19 17.24
CA GLU A 386 6.80 -2.40 17.71
C GLU A 386 6.51 -0.90 17.63
N LEU A 387 6.88 -0.19 18.69
CA LEU A 387 6.98 1.26 18.73
C LEU A 387 8.44 1.66 18.93
N PHE A 388 9.03 2.25 17.91
CA PHE A 388 10.40 2.71 17.91
C PHE A 388 10.43 4.23 17.88
N MET A 389 10.85 4.86 18.98
CA MET A 389 10.83 6.32 19.14
C MET A 389 9.46 6.95 18.85
N ALA A 390 8.38 6.22 19.15
CA ALA A 390 7.02 6.54 18.73
C ALA A 390 6.16 6.86 19.96
N SER A 391 5.68 8.10 20.06
CA SER A 391 5.05 8.63 21.29
C SER A 391 3.64 9.14 21.07
N GLY A 392 2.78 9.00 22.07
CA GLY A 392 1.41 9.51 22.02
C GLY A 392 0.48 8.70 21.09
N HIS A 393 0.69 7.40 20.98
CA HIS A 393 -0.12 6.50 20.15
C HIS A 393 -1.09 5.66 20.97
N THR A 394 -2.11 5.13 20.30
CA THR A 394 -3.11 4.25 20.92
C THR A 394 -3.09 2.88 20.26
N ILE A 395 -2.87 1.83 21.06
CA ILE A 395 -2.97 0.43 20.66
C ILE A 395 -4.07 -0.22 21.50
N THR A 396 -5.23 -0.48 20.92
CA THR A 396 -6.39 -0.95 21.70
C THR A 396 -7.32 -1.93 21.03
N ASP A 397 -7.99 -2.80 21.79
CA ASP A 397 -8.95 -3.79 21.27
C ASP A 397 -8.36 -4.77 20.23
N ASN A 398 -7.04 -4.98 20.21
CA ASN A 398 -6.40 -5.89 19.26
C ASN A 398 -6.28 -7.31 19.82
N THR A 399 -6.30 -8.30 18.93
CA THR A 399 -5.80 -9.65 19.20
C THR A 399 -4.41 -9.79 18.61
N ILE A 400 -3.42 -10.02 19.47
CA ILE A 400 -1.99 -9.95 19.17
C ILE A 400 -1.38 -11.31 19.50
N ILE A 401 -0.83 -12.00 18.50
CA ILE A 401 -0.30 -13.37 18.66
C ILE A 401 1.10 -13.48 18.06
N GLY A 402 2.10 -13.68 18.91
CA GLY A 402 3.48 -13.92 18.50
C GLY A 402 3.87 -15.37 18.70
N VAL A 403 4.44 -15.99 17.67
CA VAL A 403 4.93 -17.38 17.73
C VAL A 403 6.36 -17.45 17.19
N GLY A 404 7.27 -17.96 18.00
CA GLY A 404 8.70 -17.96 17.69
C GLY A 404 9.53 -18.53 18.83
N ASN A 405 10.85 -18.43 18.74
CA ASN A 405 11.70 -18.73 19.90
C ASN A 405 11.71 -17.57 20.88
N PHE A 406 11.72 -16.34 20.34
CA PHE A 406 11.62 -15.08 21.06
C PHE A 406 10.45 -14.28 20.49
N SER A 407 9.34 -14.22 21.21
CA SER A 407 8.11 -13.55 20.77
C SER A 407 7.72 -12.44 21.74
N THR A 408 7.83 -11.19 21.31
CA THR A 408 7.34 -10.04 22.07
C THR A 408 6.01 -9.57 21.48
N GLY A 409 4.97 -9.45 22.32
CA GLY A 409 3.64 -9.02 21.86
C GLY A 409 3.64 -7.56 21.44
N ILE A 410 3.90 -6.65 22.37
CA ILE A 410 4.13 -5.23 22.10
C ILE A 410 5.48 -4.83 22.69
N GLY A 411 6.41 -4.45 21.83
CA GLY A 411 7.70 -3.89 22.23
C GLY A 411 7.70 -2.38 22.02
N THR A 412 8.22 -1.63 22.99
CA THR A 412 8.47 -0.20 22.81
C THR A 412 9.90 0.15 23.17
N VAL A 413 10.50 1.08 22.44
CA VAL A 413 11.80 1.66 22.77
C VAL A 413 11.82 3.17 22.57
N PHE A 414 12.37 3.92 23.54
CA PHE A 414 12.41 5.38 23.53
C PHE A 414 11.06 6.04 23.23
N SER A 415 9.99 5.42 23.72
CA SER A 415 8.61 5.72 23.34
C SER A 415 7.81 6.14 24.56
N TYR A 416 7.07 7.24 24.47
CA TYR A 416 6.44 7.88 25.62
C TYR A 416 4.95 8.12 25.43
N PHE A 417 4.20 8.21 26.53
CA PHE A 417 2.79 8.62 26.52
C PHE A 417 1.87 7.76 25.62
N ASN A 418 2.25 6.51 25.36
CA ASN A 418 1.41 5.60 24.60
C ASN A 418 0.34 4.97 25.50
N ASN A 419 -0.85 4.76 24.94
CA ASN A 419 -1.94 4.05 25.59
C ASN A 419 -2.10 2.66 24.96
N ILE A 420 -1.81 1.63 25.74
CA ILE A 420 -1.93 0.22 25.38
C ILE A 420 -3.06 -0.37 26.22
N SER A 421 -4.26 -0.47 25.65
CA SER A 421 -5.45 -0.85 26.42
C SER A 421 -6.33 -1.90 25.78
N ASP A 422 -6.97 -2.75 26.57
CA ASP A 422 -8.03 -3.66 26.10
C ASP A 422 -7.59 -4.67 25.01
N ASN A 423 -6.29 -4.97 24.93
CA ASN A 423 -5.76 -5.95 23.97
C ASN A 423 -5.76 -7.37 24.57
N LEU A 424 -5.95 -8.36 23.71
CA LEU A 424 -5.62 -9.76 23.99
C LEU A 424 -4.25 -10.05 23.40
N ILE A 425 -3.27 -10.37 24.25
CA ILE A 425 -1.88 -10.60 23.86
C ILE A 425 -1.47 -12.01 24.26
N ILE A 426 -1.00 -12.79 23.28
CA ILE A 426 -0.52 -14.16 23.48
C ILE A 426 0.86 -14.28 22.84
N THR A 427 1.87 -14.55 23.65
CA THR A 427 3.22 -14.86 23.15
C THR A 427 3.57 -16.30 23.45
N ILE A 428 4.04 -17.01 22.43
CA ILE A 428 4.45 -18.40 22.50
C ILE A 428 5.90 -18.47 22.06
N GLY A 429 6.81 -18.67 23.00
CA GLY A 429 8.19 -18.97 22.69
C GLY A 429 8.92 -19.92 23.62
N ASP A 430 10.18 -20.17 23.26
CA ASP A 430 11.05 -21.16 23.88
C ASP A 430 12.21 -20.44 24.58
N PRO A 431 12.13 -20.23 25.91
CA PRO A 431 13.20 -19.55 26.64
C PRO A 431 14.51 -20.37 26.70
N SER A 432 14.53 -21.61 26.21
CA SER A 432 15.74 -22.43 26.09
C SER A 432 16.47 -22.29 24.76
N ALA A 433 15.86 -21.61 23.78
CA ALA A 433 16.48 -21.35 22.49
C ALA A 433 17.74 -20.46 22.66
N PRO A 434 18.80 -20.68 21.85
CA PRO A 434 19.94 -19.79 21.86
C PRO A 434 19.53 -18.42 21.28
N PRO A 435 20.04 -17.30 21.81
CA PRO A 435 19.80 -15.99 21.18
C PRO A 435 20.39 -15.95 19.77
N LEU A 436 19.92 -15.04 18.92
CA LEU A 436 20.60 -14.81 17.64
C LEU A 436 22.02 -14.31 17.89
N GLU A 437 22.96 -14.71 17.02
CA GLU A 437 24.32 -14.15 17.02
C GLU A 437 24.30 -12.63 16.79
N TYR A 438 23.31 -12.18 16.01
CA TYR A 438 23.05 -10.77 15.74
C TYR A 438 21.54 -10.54 15.65
N ASN A 439 21.00 -9.73 16.56
CA ASN A 439 19.69 -9.13 16.43
C ASN A 439 19.88 -7.65 16.05
N PRO A 440 19.39 -7.19 14.88
CA PRO A 440 19.49 -5.79 14.48
C PRO A 440 18.59 -4.86 15.29
N ASP A 441 17.65 -5.39 16.06
CA ASP A 441 16.68 -4.62 16.84
C ASP A 441 17.28 -4.02 18.13
N PHE A 442 16.76 -2.87 18.55
CA PHE A 442 17.13 -2.22 19.80
C PHE A 442 16.46 -2.87 21.01
N ILE A 443 15.28 -3.45 20.83
CA ILE A 443 14.56 -4.16 21.86
C ILE A 443 15.18 -5.56 21.99
N PRO A 444 15.77 -5.93 23.13
CA PRO A 444 16.39 -7.24 23.27
C PRO A 444 15.37 -8.37 23.10
N GLU A 445 15.81 -9.49 22.52
CA GLU A 445 15.01 -10.71 22.35
C GLU A 445 14.39 -11.15 23.68
N SER A 446 13.10 -11.48 23.66
CA SER A 446 12.34 -11.88 24.85
C SER A 446 11.02 -12.54 24.49
N ASN A 447 10.32 -13.07 25.50
CA ASN A 447 9.04 -13.75 25.35
C ASN A 447 7.88 -13.03 26.05
N GLN A 448 8.05 -11.77 26.46
CA GLN A 448 7.03 -11.02 27.21
C GLN A 448 5.85 -10.61 26.33
N GLY A 449 4.68 -10.46 26.95
CA GLY A 449 3.53 -9.89 26.27
C GLY A 449 3.73 -8.41 25.95
N ILE A 450 4.23 -7.63 26.92
CA ILE A 450 4.59 -6.22 26.72
C ILE A 450 5.98 -5.96 27.29
N LYS A 451 6.82 -5.23 26.56
CA LYS A 451 8.12 -4.77 27.01
C LYS A 451 8.29 -3.28 26.74
N LEU A 452 8.44 -2.50 27.81
CA LEU A 452 8.71 -1.07 27.77
C LEU A 452 10.19 -0.84 28.05
N TYR A 453 10.98 -0.65 26.99
CA TYR A 453 12.43 -0.53 27.09
C TYR A 453 12.86 0.94 26.94
N TYR A 454 13.39 1.56 28.00
CA TYR A 454 13.68 3.00 28.02
C TYR A 454 12.48 3.85 27.54
N SER A 455 11.29 3.50 28.01
CA SER A 455 10.01 4.01 27.51
C SER A 455 9.14 4.43 28.69
N ASP A 456 9.02 5.74 28.90
CA ASP A 456 8.44 6.30 30.12
C ASP A 456 7.02 6.83 29.91
N ASN A 457 6.26 7.01 31.00
CA ASN A 457 4.93 7.63 30.98
C ASN A 457 3.90 6.92 30.09
N ASN A 458 4.06 5.63 29.83
CA ASN A 458 3.09 4.83 29.08
C ASN A 458 2.01 4.26 30.00
N VAL A 459 0.84 4.01 29.43
CA VAL A 459 -0.31 3.40 30.13
C VAL A 459 -0.57 2.03 29.54
N VAL A 460 -0.54 1.00 30.40
CA VAL A 460 -0.86 -0.39 30.09
C VAL A 460 -2.04 -0.81 30.97
N GLN A 461 -3.23 -0.88 30.39
CA GLN A 461 -4.45 -1.12 31.17
C GLN A 461 -5.47 -2.05 30.52
N ASN A 462 -6.21 -2.81 31.32
CA ASN A 462 -7.30 -3.68 30.87
C ASN A 462 -6.91 -4.72 29.80
N ASN A 463 -5.62 -5.01 29.62
CA ASN A 463 -5.17 -6.03 28.69
C ASN A 463 -5.33 -7.42 29.30
N THR A 464 -5.54 -8.43 28.45
CA THR A 464 -5.35 -9.84 28.81
C THR A 464 -4.05 -10.33 28.19
N ILE A 465 -3.08 -10.72 29.03
CA ILE A 465 -1.73 -11.06 28.59
C ILE A 465 -1.38 -12.47 29.07
N ILE A 466 -1.03 -13.32 28.11
CA ILE A 466 -0.52 -14.67 28.32
C ILE A 466 0.87 -14.72 27.69
N SER A 467 1.92 -14.81 28.49
CA SER A 467 3.30 -14.88 28.03
C SER A 467 4.02 -16.17 28.42
N SER A 468 4.99 -16.56 27.60
CA SER A 468 5.90 -17.69 27.90
C SER A 468 7.22 -17.23 28.55
N ASP A 469 7.28 -16.00 29.06
CA ASP A 469 8.44 -15.49 29.79
C ASP A 469 8.26 -15.59 31.31
N GLU A 470 9.27 -15.22 32.08
CA GLU A 470 9.17 -15.09 33.53
C GLU A 470 8.12 -14.02 33.92
N TYR A 471 8.03 -12.92 33.17
CA TYR A 471 7.08 -11.82 33.40
C TYR A 471 6.15 -11.61 32.20
N ALA A 472 4.92 -11.18 32.46
CA ALA A 472 3.95 -10.83 31.42
C ALA A 472 4.24 -9.44 30.85
N VAL A 473 4.63 -8.52 31.73
CA VAL A 473 5.01 -7.14 31.40
C VAL A 473 6.39 -6.86 31.98
N ASP A 474 7.30 -6.32 31.18
CA ASP A 474 8.61 -5.84 31.63
C ASP A 474 8.72 -4.32 31.44
N VAL A 475 8.89 -3.60 32.55
CA VAL A 475 9.13 -2.15 32.57
C VAL A 475 10.51 -1.78 33.13
N THR A 476 11.43 -2.75 33.20
CA THR A 476 12.78 -2.54 33.75
C THR A 476 13.56 -1.52 32.91
N GLY A 477 14.15 -0.53 33.56
CA GLY A 477 14.86 0.58 32.93
C GLY A 477 13.95 1.69 32.41
N SER A 478 12.67 1.68 32.78
CA SER A 478 11.66 2.66 32.37
C SER A 478 10.89 3.19 33.60
N TYR A 479 10.43 4.44 33.52
CA TYR A 479 9.89 5.19 34.66
C TYR A 479 8.48 5.72 34.40
N ASP A 480 7.76 6.02 35.49
CA ASP A 480 6.45 6.68 35.47
C ASP A 480 5.39 5.96 34.60
N ASN A 481 5.58 4.68 34.31
CA ASN A 481 4.60 3.87 33.60
C ASN A 481 3.48 3.43 34.54
N THR A 482 2.27 3.30 34.00
CA THR A 482 1.11 2.79 34.73
C THR A 482 0.69 1.44 34.17
N VAL A 483 0.79 0.38 34.99
CA VAL A 483 0.38 -0.98 34.64
C VAL A 483 -0.74 -1.41 35.59
N THR A 484 -1.99 -1.28 35.16
CA THR A 484 -3.15 -1.50 36.06
C THR A 484 -4.31 -2.24 35.41
N ASN A 485 -5.10 -2.96 36.23
CA ASN A 485 -6.33 -3.63 35.79
C ASN A 485 -6.14 -4.65 34.65
N ASN A 486 -4.93 -5.20 34.48
CA ASN A 486 -4.67 -6.21 33.45
C ASN A 486 -4.91 -7.63 34.01
N ASN A 487 -5.37 -8.55 33.16
CA ASN A 487 -5.38 -9.98 33.43
C ASN A 487 -4.02 -10.56 32.98
N LEU A 488 -3.11 -10.81 33.92
CA LEU A 488 -1.71 -11.15 33.64
C LEU A 488 -1.38 -12.59 34.02
N THR A 489 -0.88 -13.35 33.04
CA THR A 489 -0.33 -14.70 33.23
C THR A 489 1.00 -14.80 32.50
N SER A 490 2.07 -15.13 33.23
CA SER A 490 3.36 -15.53 32.66
C SER A 490 3.62 -17.01 32.96
N ASN A 491 4.80 -17.52 32.59
CA ASN A 491 5.21 -18.88 32.97
C ASN A 491 5.44 -19.05 34.48
N THR A 492 5.75 -17.95 35.19
CA THR A 492 6.17 -18.01 36.61
C THR A 492 5.19 -17.29 37.54
N TYR A 493 4.61 -16.17 37.11
CA TYR A 493 3.88 -15.24 37.95
C TYR A 493 2.51 -14.89 37.35
N THR A 494 1.65 -14.30 38.18
CA THR A 494 0.30 -13.85 37.81
C THR A 494 -0.05 -12.54 38.50
N GLY A 495 -0.97 -11.75 37.95
CA GLY A 495 -1.39 -10.48 38.54
C GLY A 495 -0.22 -9.48 38.67
N ASP A 496 -0.19 -8.70 39.75
CA ASP A 496 0.87 -7.69 39.97
C ASP A 496 2.28 -8.29 40.01
N ASP A 497 2.45 -9.53 40.48
CA ASP A 497 3.75 -10.22 40.52
C ASP A 497 4.28 -10.56 39.12
N ALA A 498 3.43 -10.53 38.09
CA ALA A 498 3.81 -10.76 36.70
C ALA A 498 4.39 -9.53 36.00
N VAL A 499 4.69 -8.45 36.74
CA VAL A 499 5.31 -7.22 36.23
C VAL A 499 6.73 -7.07 36.78
N ALA A 500 7.73 -7.05 35.90
CA ALA A 500 9.12 -6.72 36.28
C ALA A 500 9.30 -5.20 36.38
N GLY A 501 10.24 -4.72 37.23
CA GLY A 501 10.57 -3.29 37.33
C GLY A 501 9.79 -2.48 38.38
N SER A 502 9.19 -3.13 39.39
CA SER A 502 8.31 -2.51 40.41
C SER A 502 8.95 -1.49 41.38
N ARG A 503 10.21 -1.09 41.17
CA ARG A 503 10.95 -0.16 42.05
C ARG A 503 11.35 1.15 41.38
N GLU A 504 10.91 1.38 40.14
CA GLU A 504 11.38 2.48 39.27
C GLU A 504 10.32 3.57 39.08
N ASP A 505 9.65 3.98 40.17
CA ASP A 505 8.55 4.97 40.14
C ASP A 505 7.34 4.62 39.25
N ASN A 506 7.29 3.37 38.75
CA ASN A 506 6.14 2.82 38.04
C ASN A 506 4.97 2.53 38.99
N THR A 507 3.74 2.78 38.52
CA THR A 507 2.50 2.43 39.23
C THR A 507 2.02 1.06 38.78
N ILE A 508 2.09 0.08 39.67
CA ILE A 508 1.62 -1.30 39.44
C ILE A 508 0.57 -1.61 40.50
N SER A 509 -0.67 -1.81 40.07
CA SER A 509 -1.76 -2.19 40.98
C SER A 509 -2.93 -2.83 40.25
N ASP A 510 -3.73 -3.59 41.01
CA ASP A 510 -5.01 -4.13 40.56
C ASP A 510 -4.91 -5.04 39.32
N ASN A 511 -3.72 -5.56 39.02
CA ASN A 511 -3.57 -6.61 38.02
C ASN A 511 -3.97 -7.94 38.65
N TYR A 512 -4.76 -8.71 37.92
CA TYR A 512 -5.43 -9.90 38.42
C TYR A 512 -5.18 -11.10 37.53
N TRP A 513 -5.70 -12.25 37.96
CA TRP A 513 -5.72 -13.47 37.17
C TRP A 513 -7.02 -14.24 37.41
N TRP A 514 -7.78 -14.49 36.34
CA TRP A 514 -9.04 -15.22 36.36
C TRP A 514 -9.00 -16.34 35.30
N PHE A 515 -9.35 -17.56 35.72
CA PHE A 515 -9.48 -18.74 34.85
C PHE A 515 -10.74 -18.72 34.00
#